data_AF-A0A496RDD3-F1
#
_entry.id   AF-A0A496RDD3-F1
#
_cell.length_a   1.000
_cell.length_b   1.000
_cell.length_c   1.000
_cell.angle_alpha   90.00
_cell.angle_beta   90.00
_cell.angle_gamma   90.00
#
_symmetry.space_group_name_H-M   'P 1'
#
loop_
_entity.id
_entity.type
_entity.pdbx_description
1 polymer ?
#
loop_
_entity_poly.entity_id
_entity_poly.type
_entity_poly.pdbx_seq_one_letter_code
_entity_poly.pdbx_strand_id
1 'polypeptide(L)'
;MGDNIFSGDIDPDIAELMDIEAEPAPNFGDLFEDESSSRKEEKEKVDISKQSFTPIKKFHEDRTLPLFSSKEYYKAVLSGEGESSKRLHSLLSKFLNAEDPKEKSMYRSKLIPAYWNVAASIAAKIGMGISEPKKFMLRYGFILPTLVSREQRESIGKIVVDKTTDEPFFYIDEWLKKVGSGQISTSAVDEVKVKRKSEGSKVKQQIEKLEGTRDLQISSIRNKLTQMEMAEEELLGKIKGLMTHNYQPGFDNMKAPYSPDQRALLGDITSACKFLGTIDKQIADSYKHLEASTAQLEQMKEKAAENGEIITVSTKTLEEEFNTVRQMIKMCIGRQGNHVPILMKQYFKTNIRDIGTRENIISEFAAIEALDPGLFKRTFKRETTRIVPYVIIVPAYGDKGICWEPFEKFNRATSRGRIAVPMFPKDLRTAVLAAAADLRWQVAKEKAQHYWMEEGLTGRYYQWFTEKKLRGDVKEYFIQDYILWITKESEGTQKMERGSRSVFWRYIPFPQELREKLRQRGFVYNELYKKDINRSLTDGY
;
A
#
# COMPACT_ATOMS: atom_id res chain seq x y z
N MET A 1 -21.28 2.65 69.28
CA MET A 1 -22.33 3.67 69.08
C MET A 1 -21.71 4.81 68.28
N GLY A 2 -22.41 5.23 67.24
CA GLY A 2 -22.03 6.27 66.28
C GLY A 2 -21.42 5.69 65.01
N ASP A 3 -21.85 6.01 63.79
CA ASP A 3 -23.10 6.54 63.23
C ASP A 3 -22.91 6.37 61.71
N ASN A 4 -23.96 6.06 60.95
CA ASN A 4 -23.97 6.34 59.51
C ASN A 4 -25.31 6.98 59.18
N ILE A 5 -25.26 8.31 59.01
CA ILE A 5 -26.36 9.23 58.75
C ILE A 5 -26.40 9.44 57.22
N PHE A 6 -27.63 9.61 56.69
CA PHE A 6 -28.04 9.82 55.29
C PHE A 6 -28.60 8.59 54.55
N SER A 7 -29.82 8.16 54.94
CA SER A 7 -30.82 7.66 53.99
C SER A 7 -31.80 8.80 53.71
N GLY A 8 -31.67 9.44 52.55
CA GLY A 8 -32.54 10.54 52.12
C GLY A 8 -33.77 10.03 51.40
N ASP A 9 -34.78 9.59 52.14
CA ASP A 9 -36.11 9.35 51.59
C ASP A 9 -37.04 10.51 51.98
N ILE A 10 -37.59 11.17 50.96
CA ILE A 10 -38.55 12.26 51.07
C ILE A 10 -39.95 11.67 51.36
N ASP A 11 -40.71 12.40 52.17
CA ASP A 11 -42.08 12.07 52.60
C ASP A 11 -43.04 11.92 51.38
N PRO A 12 -43.74 10.77 51.25
CA PRO A 12 -44.62 10.47 50.11
C PRO A 12 -45.80 11.44 49.96
N ASP A 13 -46.19 12.16 51.01
CA ASP A 13 -47.30 13.12 50.95
C ASP A 13 -46.89 14.45 50.27
N ILE A 14 -45.59 14.73 50.13
CA ILE A 14 -45.07 15.91 49.41
C ILE A 14 -44.95 15.63 47.90
N ALA A 15 -44.76 14.37 47.50
CA ALA A 15 -44.59 13.96 46.11
C ALA A 15 -45.91 14.00 45.32
N GLU A 16 -47.06 13.80 45.98
CA GLU A 16 -48.37 13.80 45.32
C GLU A 16 -48.88 15.22 44.96
N LEU A 17 -48.26 16.28 45.51
CA LEU A 17 -48.64 17.68 45.27
C LEU A 17 -47.91 18.34 44.09
N MET A 18 -46.91 17.67 43.51
CA MET A 18 -46.10 18.16 42.38
C MET A 18 -46.23 17.19 41.23
N ASP A 19 -47.14 17.47 40.29
CA ASP A 19 -47.46 16.69 39.09
C ASP A 19 -46.25 16.52 38.14
N ILE A 20 -45.27 15.72 38.57
CA ILE A 20 -44.04 15.39 37.87
C ILE A 20 -44.05 13.88 37.68
N GLU A 21 -44.32 13.44 36.46
CA GLU A 21 -44.14 12.05 36.05
C GLU A 21 -42.69 11.63 36.36
N ALA A 22 -42.54 10.59 37.18
CA ALA A 22 -41.25 10.03 37.53
C ALA A 22 -40.63 9.36 36.29
N GLU A 23 -39.73 10.07 35.61
CA GLU A 23 -38.79 9.44 34.69
C GLU A 23 -37.91 8.45 35.47
N PRO A 24 -37.62 7.26 34.90
CA PRO A 24 -36.77 6.28 35.57
C PRO A 24 -35.39 6.89 35.80
N ALA A 25 -34.89 6.78 37.03
CA ALA A 25 -33.56 7.25 37.39
C ALA A 25 -32.51 6.72 36.40
N PRO A 26 -31.60 7.56 35.88
CA PRO A 26 -30.62 7.12 34.91
C PRO A 26 -29.72 6.06 35.56
N ASN A 27 -29.65 4.89 34.91
CA ASN A 27 -28.79 3.80 35.32
C ASN A 27 -27.33 4.22 35.14
N PHE A 28 -26.69 4.70 36.22
CA PHE A 28 -25.29 5.13 36.22
C PHE A 28 -24.29 3.97 35.94
N GLY A 29 -24.77 2.73 35.78
CA GLY A 29 -23.99 1.60 35.28
C GLY A 29 -23.63 1.68 33.79
N ASP A 30 -24.42 2.39 32.97
CA ASP A 30 -24.19 2.51 31.51
C ASP A 30 -23.27 3.69 31.14
N LEU A 31 -22.87 4.52 32.10
CA LEU A 31 -21.96 5.67 31.87
C LEU A 31 -20.47 5.28 31.91
N PHE A 32 -20.16 4.06 32.35
CA PHE A 32 -18.80 3.51 32.41
C PHE A 32 -18.70 2.11 31.79
N GLU A 33 -19.69 1.68 31.01
CA GLU A 33 -19.42 0.65 30.00
C GLU A 33 -18.47 1.29 28.99
N ASP A 34 -17.20 0.90 29.05
CA ASP A 34 -16.27 1.11 27.97
C ASP A 34 -16.98 0.66 26.68
N GLU A 35 -17.43 1.62 25.87
CA GLU A 35 -17.69 1.44 24.44
C GLU A 35 -16.38 1.11 23.71
N SER A 36 -15.61 0.13 24.20
CA SER A 36 -14.90 -0.79 23.34
C SER A 36 -15.91 -1.77 22.75
N SER A 37 -16.91 -1.24 22.05
CA SER A 37 -17.57 -1.97 20.98
C SER A 37 -16.47 -2.24 19.96
N SER A 38 -15.75 -3.33 20.17
CA SER A 38 -14.78 -3.86 19.23
C SER A 38 -15.57 -4.44 18.05
N ARG A 39 -16.19 -3.54 17.27
CA ARG A 39 -16.44 -3.80 15.86
C ARG A 39 -15.07 -4.13 15.30
N LYS A 40 -14.78 -5.44 15.20
CA LYS A 40 -13.65 -5.94 14.42
C LYS A 40 -13.91 -5.46 13.00
N GLU A 41 -13.30 -4.34 12.64
CA GLU A 41 -13.37 -3.82 11.29
C GLU A 41 -12.76 -4.88 10.36
N GLU A 42 -13.49 -5.27 9.30
CA GLU A 42 -13.04 -6.34 8.41
C GLU A 42 -11.65 -6.02 7.82
N LYS A 43 -10.80 -7.06 7.71
CA LYS A 43 -9.48 -6.93 7.06
C LYS A 43 -9.63 -6.40 5.64
N GLU A 44 -8.73 -5.50 5.25
CA GLU A 44 -8.72 -4.92 3.91
C GLU A 44 -8.42 -6.01 2.86
N LYS A 45 -9.41 -6.34 2.02
CA LYS A 45 -9.28 -7.35 0.96
C LYS A 45 -8.73 -6.72 -0.32
N VAL A 46 -7.91 -7.47 -1.05
CA VAL A 46 -7.45 -7.05 -2.37
C VAL A 46 -8.61 -7.18 -3.36
N ASP A 47 -8.92 -6.08 -4.04
CA ASP A 47 -9.80 -6.07 -5.19
C ASP A 47 -9.00 -6.47 -6.43
N ILE A 48 -9.32 -7.63 -6.99
CA ILE A 48 -8.57 -8.26 -8.08
C ILE A 48 -9.15 -7.85 -9.44
N SER A 49 -10.35 -7.24 -9.46
CA SER A 49 -11.00 -6.79 -10.70
C SER A 49 -10.30 -5.56 -11.30
N LYS A 50 -9.63 -4.75 -10.47
CA LYS A 50 -8.95 -3.53 -10.90
C LYS A 50 -7.74 -3.82 -11.78
N GLN A 51 -7.73 -3.22 -12.97
CA GLN A 51 -6.64 -3.34 -13.93
C GLN A 51 -5.67 -2.15 -13.95
N SER A 52 -6.07 -1.01 -13.39
CA SER A 52 -5.25 0.22 -13.34
C SER A 52 -5.62 1.06 -12.11
N PHE A 53 -4.84 2.10 -11.84
CA PHE A 53 -5.16 3.08 -10.79
C PHE A 53 -6.32 3.98 -11.20
N THR A 54 -7.14 4.37 -10.23
CA THR A 54 -8.17 5.39 -10.44
C THR A 54 -7.51 6.74 -10.80
N PRO A 55 -7.87 7.39 -11.92
CA PRO A 55 -7.29 8.68 -12.29
C PRO A 55 -7.55 9.77 -11.25
N ILE A 56 -6.49 10.46 -10.83
CA ILE A 56 -6.58 11.57 -9.89
C ILE A 56 -7.16 12.80 -10.58
N LYS A 57 -8.32 13.26 -10.10
CA LYS A 57 -8.97 14.48 -10.61
C LYS A 57 -8.51 15.74 -9.88
N LYS A 58 -8.20 15.62 -8.60
CA LYS A 58 -7.85 16.75 -7.72
C LYS A 58 -6.52 16.48 -7.04
N PHE A 59 -5.53 17.31 -7.31
CA PHE A 59 -4.18 17.18 -6.75
C PHE A 59 -3.91 18.12 -5.57
N HIS A 60 -4.77 19.11 -5.38
CA HIS A 60 -4.69 20.07 -4.29
C HIS A 60 -6.06 20.68 -4.01
N GLU A 61 -6.23 21.18 -2.79
CA GLU A 61 -7.35 21.97 -2.35
C GLU A 61 -7.24 23.41 -2.87
N ASP A 62 -8.39 24.01 -3.21
CA ASP A 62 -8.43 25.40 -3.70
C ASP A 62 -8.07 26.38 -2.58
N ARG A 63 -8.48 26.06 -1.35
CA ARG A 63 -8.26 26.88 -0.16
C ARG A 63 -7.15 26.29 0.71
N THR A 64 -6.24 27.15 1.13
CA THR A 64 -5.22 26.80 2.11
C THR A 64 -5.86 26.71 3.50
N LEU A 65 -5.61 25.61 4.20
CA LEU A 65 -5.99 25.44 5.60
C LEU A 65 -5.35 26.54 6.49
N PRO A 66 -6.15 27.39 7.17
CA PRO A 66 -5.63 28.48 8.01
C PRO A 66 -4.73 28.00 9.14
N LEU A 67 -4.92 26.74 9.56
CA LEU A 67 -4.20 26.09 10.64
C LEU A 67 -2.67 26.19 10.49
N PHE A 68 -2.14 26.10 9.26
CA PHE A 68 -0.69 26.18 9.00
C PHE A 68 -0.09 27.57 9.25
N SER A 69 -0.92 28.59 9.45
CA SER A 69 -0.50 29.95 9.80
C SER A 69 -0.86 30.37 11.22
N SER A 70 -1.55 29.51 11.99
CA SER A 70 -1.92 29.80 13.38
C SER A 70 -0.70 29.91 14.30
N LYS A 71 -0.71 30.91 15.19
CA LYS A 71 0.34 31.09 16.20
C LYS A 71 0.23 30.04 17.31
N GLU A 72 -0.97 29.53 17.52
CA GLU A 72 -1.32 28.52 18.53
C GLU A 72 -0.93 27.11 18.08
N TYR A 73 -0.62 26.90 16.79
CA TYR A 73 -0.30 25.59 16.21
C TYR A 73 0.75 24.83 17.03
N TYR A 74 1.88 25.47 17.32
CA TYR A 74 2.99 24.86 18.05
C TYR A 74 2.58 24.43 19.48
N LYS A 75 1.78 25.24 20.16
CA LYS A 75 1.23 24.92 21.48
C LYS A 75 0.27 23.74 21.40
N ALA A 76 -0.59 23.70 20.37
CA ALA A 76 -1.56 22.63 20.16
C ALA A 76 -0.89 21.27 19.85
N VAL A 77 0.23 21.26 19.13
CA VAL A 77 1.03 20.04 18.89
C VAL A 77 1.59 19.48 20.20
N LEU A 78 2.17 20.33 21.05
CA LEU A 78 2.89 19.90 22.26
C LEU A 78 1.99 19.65 23.47
N SER A 79 0.76 20.17 23.46
CA SER A 79 -0.19 20.03 24.57
C SER A 79 -0.51 18.57 24.86
N GLY A 80 -0.46 18.17 26.14
CA GLY A 80 -0.80 16.82 26.59
C GLY A 80 0.26 15.73 26.37
N GLU A 81 1.50 16.11 26.00
CA GLU A 81 2.61 15.17 25.74
C GLU A 81 3.72 15.17 26.83
N GLY A 82 3.42 15.72 28.02
CA GLY A 82 4.24 15.57 29.23
C GLY A 82 5.68 16.09 29.11
N GLU A 83 6.63 15.40 29.75
CA GLU A 83 8.05 15.79 29.78
C GLU A 83 8.73 15.78 28.41
N SER A 84 8.32 14.86 27.52
CA SER A 84 8.84 14.77 26.15
C SER A 84 8.63 16.09 25.39
N SER A 85 7.46 16.73 25.58
CA SER A 85 7.14 18.02 24.98
C SER A 85 8.01 19.16 25.52
N LYS A 86 8.21 19.21 26.85
CA LYS A 86 9.06 20.21 27.51
C LYS A 86 10.50 20.11 27.03
N ARG A 87 11.01 18.88 26.90
CA ARG A 87 12.35 18.60 26.37
C ARG A 87 12.49 19.03 24.91
N LEU A 88 11.52 18.70 24.06
CA LEU A 88 11.51 19.12 22.66
C LEU A 88 11.48 20.65 22.54
N HIS A 89 10.65 21.32 23.34
CA HIS A 89 10.59 22.78 23.37
C HIS A 89 11.92 23.42 23.77
N SER A 90 12.51 22.97 24.88
CA SER A 90 13.80 23.49 25.35
C SER A 90 14.91 23.32 24.30
N LEU A 91 15.00 22.14 23.68
CA LEU A 91 16.01 21.86 22.66
C LEU A 91 15.77 22.63 21.36
N LEU A 92 14.51 22.80 20.94
CA LEU A 92 14.19 23.57 19.74
C LEU A 92 14.52 25.05 19.93
N SER A 93 14.19 25.64 21.08
CA SER A 93 14.53 27.03 21.39
C SER A 93 16.05 27.24 21.39
N LYS A 94 16.82 26.34 21.99
CA LYS A 94 18.30 26.38 21.96
C LYS A 94 18.85 26.22 20.55
N PHE A 95 18.28 25.32 19.75
CA PHE A 95 18.69 25.11 18.36
C PHE A 95 18.44 26.34 17.48
N LEU A 96 17.33 27.04 17.70
CA LEU A 96 16.97 28.24 16.92
C LEU A 96 17.83 29.46 17.30
N ASN A 97 18.19 29.59 18.58
CA ASN A 97 18.98 30.72 19.09
C ASN A 97 20.49 30.48 19.00
N ALA A 98 20.94 29.27 18.63
CA ALA A 98 22.37 28.97 18.51
C ALA A 98 22.98 29.64 17.26
N GLU A 99 23.99 30.48 17.50
CA GLU A 99 24.78 31.16 16.46
C GLU A 99 26.01 30.33 16.03
N ASP A 100 26.67 29.63 16.97
CA ASP A 100 27.82 28.77 16.67
C ASP A 100 27.40 27.50 15.90
N PRO A 101 27.98 27.23 14.72
CA PRO A 101 27.77 25.99 13.97
C PRO A 101 27.97 24.69 14.77
N LYS A 102 28.94 24.64 15.68
CA LYS A 102 29.23 23.44 16.50
C LYS A 102 28.12 23.21 17.52
N GLU A 103 27.71 24.24 18.24
CA GLU A 103 26.59 24.16 19.18
C GLU A 103 25.29 23.81 18.46
N LYS A 104 25.04 24.43 17.30
CA LYS A 104 23.86 24.14 16.48
C LYS A 104 23.82 22.67 16.03
N SER A 105 24.96 22.10 15.65
CA SER A 105 25.08 20.68 15.32
C SER A 105 24.82 19.78 16.54
N MET A 106 25.33 20.15 17.71
CA MET A 106 25.09 19.45 18.98
C MET A 106 23.61 19.49 19.39
N TYR A 107 22.94 20.64 19.28
CA TYR A 107 21.50 20.73 19.55
C TYR A 107 20.69 19.96 18.52
N ARG A 108 21.08 19.98 17.24
CA ARG A 108 20.46 19.19 16.18
C ARG A 108 20.48 17.69 16.48
N SER A 109 21.63 17.15 16.91
CA SER A 109 21.74 15.71 17.24
C SER A 109 20.89 15.32 18.44
N LYS A 110 20.71 16.21 19.42
CA LYS A 110 19.81 16.01 20.57
C LYS A 110 18.33 16.23 20.23
N LEU A 111 18.03 17.09 19.26
CA LEU A 111 16.68 17.43 18.83
C LEU A 111 15.97 16.26 18.14
N ILE A 112 16.71 15.50 17.32
CA ILE A 112 16.19 14.33 16.59
C ILE A 112 15.52 13.30 17.54
N PRO A 113 16.19 12.76 18.57
CA PRO A 113 15.54 11.81 19.49
C PRO A 113 14.41 12.46 20.30
N ALA A 114 14.52 13.74 20.66
CA ALA A 114 13.45 14.45 21.38
C ALA A 114 12.17 14.56 20.54
N TYR A 115 12.29 14.86 19.25
CA TYR A 115 11.15 14.85 18.31
C TYR A 115 10.49 13.47 18.27
N TRP A 116 11.30 12.43 18.08
CA TRP A 116 10.77 11.06 17.96
C TRP A 116 10.06 10.58 19.23
N ASN A 117 10.48 11.02 20.41
CA ASN A 117 9.80 10.69 21.66
C ASN A 117 8.41 11.33 21.74
N VAL A 118 8.26 12.59 21.31
CA VAL A 118 6.95 13.24 21.22
C VAL A 118 6.08 12.54 20.17
N ALA A 119 6.65 12.26 18.99
CA ALA A 119 5.93 11.56 17.92
C ALA A 119 5.47 10.16 18.35
N ALA A 120 6.28 9.42 19.12
CA ALA A 120 5.89 8.12 19.68
C ALA A 120 4.73 8.23 20.67
N SER A 121 4.75 9.23 21.55
CA SER A 121 3.65 9.47 22.50
C SER A 121 2.34 9.82 21.80
N ILE A 122 2.41 10.61 20.72
CA ILE A 122 1.25 10.91 19.86
C ILE A 122 0.78 9.66 19.11
N ALA A 123 1.71 8.87 18.54
CA ALA A 123 1.41 7.65 17.79
C ALA A 123 0.67 6.61 18.64
N ALA A 124 1.07 6.44 19.90
CA ALA A 124 0.41 5.55 20.86
C ALA A 124 -1.07 5.94 21.13
N LYS A 125 -1.45 7.21 20.90
CA LYS A 125 -2.79 7.73 21.14
C LYS A 125 -3.68 7.77 19.89
N ILE A 126 -3.20 7.31 18.74
CA ILE A 126 -3.94 7.39 17.46
C ILE A 126 -5.31 6.70 17.54
N GLY A 127 -5.42 5.58 18.27
CA GLY A 127 -6.67 4.85 18.44
C GLY A 127 -7.76 5.66 19.15
N MET A 128 -7.39 6.56 20.06
CA MET A 128 -8.31 7.42 20.82
C MET A 128 -8.71 8.70 20.07
N GLY A 129 -8.14 8.94 18.88
CA GLY A 129 -8.27 10.19 18.15
C GLY A 129 -7.24 11.22 18.59
N ILE A 130 -6.66 11.91 17.61
CA ILE A 130 -5.66 12.97 17.81
C ILE A 130 -6.11 14.26 17.12
N SER A 131 -5.69 15.40 17.65
CA SER A 131 -5.98 16.71 17.03
C SER A 131 -5.28 16.86 15.68
N GLU A 132 -5.83 17.73 14.81
CA GLU A 132 -5.23 18.00 13.50
C GLU A 132 -3.76 18.47 13.55
N PRO A 133 -3.32 19.35 14.48
CA PRO A 133 -1.90 19.70 14.59
C PRO A 133 -1.00 18.49 14.86
N LYS A 134 -1.44 17.56 15.72
CA LYS A 134 -0.70 16.33 16.03
C LYS A 134 -0.66 15.39 14.82
N LYS A 135 -1.78 15.31 14.08
CA LYS A 135 -1.85 14.60 12.79
C LYS A 135 -0.82 15.15 11.81
N PHE A 136 -0.79 16.46 11.58
CA PHE A 136 0.14 17.07 10.61
C PHE A 136 1.61 17.04 11.06
N MET A 137 1.89 16.98 12.36
CA MET A 137 3.23 16.63 12.86
C MET A 137 3.65 15.24 12.36
N LEU A 138 2.81 14.22 12.52
CA LEU A 138 3.11 12.86 12.05
C LEU A 138 3.18 12.74 10.52
N ARG A 139 2.27 13.41 9.80
CA ARG A 139 2.22 13.34 8.34
C ARG A 139 3.37 14.07 7.66
N TYR A 140 3.63 15.31 8.08
CA TYR A 140 4.43 16.27 7.33
C TYR A 140 5.71 16.69 8.07
N GLY A 141 5.90 16.27 9.32
CA GLY A 141 6.97 16.80 10.17
C GLY A 141 6.76 18.26 10.57
N PHE A 142 5.55 18.81 10.38
CA PHE A 142 5.25 20.21 10.58
C PHE A 142 4.92 20.49 12.06
N ILE A 143 5.80 21.23 12.74
CA ILE A 143 5.65 21.56 14.17
C ILE A 143 5.50 23.06 14.43
N LEU A 144 6.20 23.91 13.66
CA LEU A 144 6.31 25.33 13.92
C LEU A 144 6.22 26.12 12.61
N PRO A 145 5.19 26.98 12.44
CA PRO A 145 4.97 27.74 11.20
C PRO A 145 6.15 28.62 10.76
N THR A 146 6.97 29.11 11.70
CA THR A 146 8.11 29.99 11.38
C THR A 146 9.31 29.26 10.78
N LEU A 147 9.33 27.92 10.81
CA LEU A 147 10.41 27.11 10.20
C LEU A 147 10.31 27.00 8.68
N VAL A 148 9.18 27.42 8.10
CA VAL A 148 8.88 27.38 6.67
C VAL A 148 8.44 28.76 6.19
N SER A 149 8.62 29.05 4.90
CA SER A 149 8.18 30.31 4.31
C SER A 149 6.64 30.41 4.25
N ARG A 150 6.12 31.61 3.98
CA ARG A 150 4.67 31.80 3.74
C ARG A 150 4.17 30.97 2.56
N GLU A 151 4.85 31.04 1.41
CA GLU A 151 4.52 30.26 0.21
C GLU A 151 4.53 28.76 0.49
N GLN A 152 5.49 28.29 1.28
CA GLN A 152 5.58 26.90 1.71
C GLN A 152 4.38 26.48 2.58
N ARG A 153 3.95 27.32 3.52
CA ARG A 153 2.74 27.07 4.31
C ARG A 153 1.48 27.03 3.44
N GLU A 154 1.39 27.92 2.46
CA GLU A 154 0.29 27.93 1.51
C GLU A 154 0.23 26.65 0.68
N SER A 155 1.39 26.15 0.23
CA SER A 155 1.51 24.88 -0.50
C SER A 155 1.08 23.68 0.37
N ILE A 156 1.62 23.54 1.58
CA ILE A 156 1.25 22.44 2.49
C ILE A 156 -0.23 22.49 2.88
N GLY A 157 -0.77 23.67 3.14
CA GLY A 157 -2.17 23.83 3.50
C GLY A 157 -3.15 23.54 2.36
N LYS A 158 -2.66 23.36 1.13
CA LYS A 158 -3.45 22.90 -0.02
C LYS A 158 -3.34 21.40 -0.29
N ILE A 159 -2.57 20.64 0.50
CA ILE A 159 -2.51 19.19 0.34
C ILE A 159 -3.87 18.58 0.72
N VAL A 160 -4.36 17.66 -0.11
CA VAL A 160 -5.61 16.92 0.15
C VAL A 160 -5.42 16.08 1.42
N VAL A 161 -6.13 16.44 2.49
CA VAL A 161 -5.99 15.80 3.79
C VAL A 161 -6.71 14.46 3.82
N ASP A 162 -7.96 14.44 3.37
CA ASP A 162 -8.79 13.25 3.44
C ASP A 162 -8.47 12.27 2.32
N LYS A 163 -8.54 10.98 2.64
CA LYS A 163 -8.35 9.93 1.65
C LYS A 163 -9.59 9.84 0.77
N THR A 164 -9.51 10.41 -0.44
CA THR A 164 -10.59 10.41 -1.44
C THR A 164 -10.51 9.21 -2.40
N THR A 165 -9.36 8.53 -2.45
CA THR A 165 -9.08 7.37 -3.29
C THR A 165 -9.21 6.08 -2.49
N ASP A 166 -9.65 5.00 -3.13
CA ASP A 166 -9.65 3.66 -2.55
C ASP A 166 -8.30 2.91 -2.69
N GLU A 167 -7.29 3.59 -3.25
CA GLU A 167 -5.93 3.06 -3.40
C GLU A 167 -5.20 2.89 -2.05
N PRO A 168 -4.29 1.91 -1.91
CA PRO A 168 -3.63 1.54 -0.64
C PRO A 168 -2.48 2.49 -0.23
N PHE A 169 -2.68 3.80 -0.32
CA PHE A 169 -1.70 4.83 -0.02
C PHE A 169 -2.05 5.57 1.26
N PHE A 170 -1.13 5.56 2.21
CA PHE A 170 -1.38 6.00 3.58
C PHE A 170 -0.31 6.96 4.06
N TYR A 171 -0.72 8.05 4.70
CA TYR A 171 0.18 8.77 5.60
C TYR A 171 0.35 7.97 6.90
N ILE A 172 1.38 8.32 7.70
CA ILE A 172 1.76 7.56 8.91
C ILE A 172 0.60 7.40 9.89
N ASP A 173 -0.20 8.44 10.15
CA ASP A 173 -1.34 8.36 11.07
C ASP A 173 -2.42 7.41 10.56
N GLU A 174 -2.70 7.41 9.25
CA GLU A 174 -3.68 6.52 8.62
C GLU A 174 -3.18 5.08 8.66
N TRP A 175 -1.90 4.86 8.36
CA TRP A 175 -1.24 3.57 8.44
C TRP A 175 -1.33 2.98 9.85
N LEU A 176 -0.92 3.76 10.86
CA LEU A 176 -0.98 3.34 12.26
C LEU A 176 -2.41 3.12 12.73
N LYS A 177 -3.38 3.92 12.28
CA LYS A 177 -4.80 3.68 12.58
C LYS A 177 -5.27 2.34 12.00
N LYS A 178 -4.90 2.01 10.76
CA LYS A 178 -5.27 0.74 10.11
C LYS A 178 -4.61 -0.47 10.77
N VAL A 179 -3.32 -0.38 11.14
CA VAL A 179 -2.65 -1.43 11.91
C VAL A 179 -3.25 -1.54 13.32
N GLY A 180 -3.51 -0.39 13.96
CA GLY A 180 -4.14 -0.24 15.28
C GLY A 180 -5.56 -0.81 15.37
N SER A 181 -6.32 -0.78 14.26
CA SER A 181 -7.65 -1.40 14.16
C SER A 181 -7.61 -2.89 13.82
N GLY A 182 -6.44 -3.43 13.45
CA GLY A 182 -6.28 -4.81 12.98
C GLY A 182 -6.72 -5.04 11.53
N GLN A 183 -7.13 -3.98 10.80
CA GLN A 183 -7.47 -4.08 9.37
C GLN A 183 -6.27 -4.45 8.50
N ILE A 184 -5.06 -4.04 8.91
CA ILE A 184 -3.79 -4.34 8.26
C ILE A 184 -2.88 -5.06 9.27
N SER A 185 -2.16 -6.09 8.81
CA SER A 185 -1.21 -6.82 9.64
C SER A 185 0.01 -5.95 10.00
N THR A 186 0.71 -6.29 11.08
CA THR A 186 1.96 -5.60 11.47
C THR A 186 3.06 -5.85 10.44
N SER A 187 3.92 -4.86 10.23
CA SER A 187 5.06 -4.97 9.33
C SER A 187 6.07 -6.02 9.82
N ALA A 188 6.64 -6.80 8.91
CA ALA A 188 7.66 -7.78 9.26
C ALA A 188 8.95 -7.09 9.74
N VAL A 189 9.63 -7.65 10.75
CA VAL A 189 10.98 -7.22 11.18
C VAL A 189 11.92 -8.42 11.13
N ASP A 190 13.10 -8.25 10.53
CA ASP A 190 14.09 -9.33 10.35
C ASP A 190 14.78 -9.75 11.66
N GLU A 191 14.57 -9.02 12.75
CA GLU A 191 15.24 -9.20 14.03
C GLU A 191 14.24 -9.37 15.18
N VAL A 192 13.76 -10.58 15.44
CA VAL A 192 13.88 -11.25 16.74
C VAL A 192 13.67 -12.75 16.53
N LYS A 193 14.73 -13.56 16.66
CA LYS A 193 14.56 -14.95 17.10
C LYS A 193 14.02 -14.89 18.53
N VAL A 194 12.69 -14.80 18.69
CA VAL A 194 12.07 -14.81 20.01
C VAL A 194 12.46 -16.14 20.68
N LYS A 195 13.36 -16.05 21.66
CA LYS A 195 13.66 -17.17 22.56
C LYS A 195 12.35 -17.52 23.27
N ARG A 196 11.88 -18.75 23.03
CA ARG A 196 10.56 -19.32 23.40
C ARG A 196 9.38 -18.65 22.68
N LYS A 197 8.96 -19.24 21.56
CA LYS A 197 7.60 -19.01 21.03
C LYS A 197 6.61 -19.46 22.11
N SER A 198 5.84 -18.53 22.68
CA SER A 198 4.66 -18.90 23.48
C SER A 198 3.73 -19.75 22.61
N GLU A 199 2.92 -20.62 23.23
CA GLU A 199 1.93 -21.41 22.49
C GLU A 199 1.01 -20.52 21.65
N GLY A 200 0.66 -19.34 22.18
CA GLY A 200 -0.04 -18.29 21.46
C GLY A 200 0.57 -17.82 20.15
N SER A 201 1.87 -17.59 20.13
CA SER A 201 2.57 -17.18 18.91
C SER A 201 2.49 -18.25 17.83
N LYS A 202 2.42 -19.54 18.20
CA LYS A 202 2.24 -20.65 17.25
C LYS A 202 0.80 -20.71 16.74
N VAL A 203 -0.19 -20.56 17.62
CA VAL A 203 -1.62 -20.52 17.25
C VAL A 203 -1.89 -19.36 16.30
N LYS A 204 -1.37 -18.17 16.60
CA LYS A 204 -1.46 -16.99 15.73
C LYS A 204 -0.85 -17.23 14.34
N GLN A 205 0.34 -17.83 14.26
CA GLN A 205 0.98 -18.20 12.98
C GLN A 205 0.14 -19.20 12.18
N GLN A 206 -0.51 -20.15 12.85
CA GLN A 206 -1.37 -21.13 12.19
C GLN A 206 -2.67 -20.49 11.67
N ILE A 207 -3.26 -19.56 12.42
CA ILE A 207 -4.40 -18.74 11.99
C ILE A 207 -4.02 -17.90 10.77
N GLU A 208 -2.89 -17.18 10.81
CA GLU A 208 -2.43 -16.36 9.67
C GLU A 208 -2.20 -17.20 8.40
N LYS A 209 -1.69 -18.43 8.54
CA LYS A 209 -1.51 -19.36 7.42
C LYS A 209 -2.84 -19.83 6.83
N LEU A 210 -3.81 -20.16 7.68
CA LEU A 210 -5.15 -20.56 7.24
C LEU A 210 -5.90 -19.39 6.59
N GLU A 211 -5.77 -18.19 7.15
CA GLU A 211 -6.30 -16.95 6.56
C GLU A 211 -5.71 -16.71 5.17
N GLY A 212 -4.38 -16.80 5.01
CA GLY A 212 -3.73 -16.69 3.71
C GLY A 212 -4.23 -17.74 2.70
N THR A 213 -4.49 -18.97 3.16
CA THR A 213 -5.02 -20.05 2.30
C THR A 213 -6.47 -19.78 1.88
N ARG A 214 -7.32 -19.33 2.80
CA ARG A 214 -8.70 -18.94 2.52
C ARG A 214 -8.74 -17.77 1.52
N ASP A 215 -7.96 -16.72 1.76
CA ASP A 215 -7.93 -15.54 0.91
C ASP A 215 -7.42 -15.87 -0.51
N LEU A 216 -6.53 -16.86 -0.64
CA LEU A 216 -6.14 -17.42 -1.94
C LEU A 216 -7.28 -18.11 -2.67
N GLN A 217 -8.09 -18.91 -1.98
CA GLN A 217 -9.26 -19.56 -2.57
C GLN A 217 -10.29 -18.52 -3.04
N ILE A 218 -10.56 -17.50 -2.21
CA ILE A 218 -11.46 -16.39 -2.58
C ILE A 218 -10.95 -15.68 -3.83
N SER A 219 -9.65 -15.39 -3.91
CA SER A 219 -9.04 -14.75 -5.07
C SER A 219 -9.20 -15.58 -6.34
N SER A 220 -8.95 -16.88 -6.26
CA SER A 220 -9.10 -17.83 -7.38
C SER A 220 -10.55 -17.90 -7.87
N ILE A 221 -11.52 -17.94 -6.94
CA ILE A 221 -12.95 -17.93 -7.28
C ILE A 221 -13.33 -16.64 -8.01
N ARG A 222 -12.92 -15.47 -7.48
CA ARG A 222 -13.23 -14.17 -8.11
C ARG A 222 -12.69 -14.07 -9.53
N ASN A 223 -11.46 -14.51 -9.77
CA ASN A 223 -10.89 -14.49 -11.11
C ASN A 223 -11.61 -15.43 -12.08
N LYS A 224 -12.02 -16.62 -11.62
CA LYS A 224 -12.82 -17.55 -12.43
C LYS A 224 -14.20 -16.97 -12.74
N LEU A 225 -14.83 -16.27 -11.80
CA LEU A 225 -16.09 -15.56 -12.03
C LEU A 225 -15.93 -14.47 -13.09
N THR A 226 -14.88 -13.64 -13.02
CA THR A 226 -14.61 -12.66 -14.07
C THR A 226 -14.34 -13.32 -15.43
N GLN A 227 -13.62 -14.45 -15.47
CA GLN A 227 -13.45 -15.20 -16.73
C GLN A 227 -14.78 -15.74 -17.27
N MET A 228 -15.67 -16.18 -16.39
CA MET A 228 -17.02 -16.62 -16.75
C MET A 228 -17.82 -15.46 -17.36
N GLU A 229 -17.85 -14.30 -16.69
CA GLU A 229 -18.53 -13.09 -17.18
C GLU A 229 -18.01 -12.67 -18.56
N MET A 230 -16.69 -12.66 -18.75
CA MET A 230 -16.08 -12.35 -20.05
C MET A 230 -16.47 -13.35 -21.14
N ALA A 231 -16.49 -14.65 -20.82
CA ALA A 231 -16.88 -15.70 -21.75
C ALA A 231 -18.38 -15.65 -22.09
N GLU A 232 -19.23 -15.26 -21.14
CA GLU A 232 -20.66 -15.02 -21.35
C GLU A 232 -20.89 -13.82 -22.27
N GLU A 233 -20.14 -12.72 -22.09
CA GLU A 233 -20.21 -11.55 -22.96
C GLU A 233 -19.75 -11.89 -24.40
N GLU A 234 -18.66 -12.65 -24.54
CA GLU A 234 -18.18 -13.12 -25.84
C GLU A 234 -19.20 -14.05 -26.52
N LEU A 235 -19.80 -14.98 -25.77
CA LEU A 235 -20.84 -15.86 -26.27
C LEU A 235 -22.06 -15.06 -26.74
N LEU A 236 -22.49 -14.04 -25.99
CA LEU A 236 -23.57 -13.15 -26.39
C LEU A 236 -23.23 -12.42 -27.70
N GLY A 237 -22.00 -11.93 -27.85
CA GLY A 237 -21.50 -11.32 -29.09
C GLY A 237 -21.59 -12.27 -30.28
N LYS A 238 -21.16 -13.53 -30.12
CA LYS A 238 -21.24 -14.57 -31.14
C LYS A 238 -22.68 -14.92 -31.52
N ILE A 239 -23.59 -15.00 -30.54
CA ILE A 239 -25.02 -15.22 -30.78
C ILE A 239 -25.63 -14.06 -31.56
N LYS A 240 -25.32 -12.81 -31.20
CA LYS A 240 -25.76 -11.62 -31.96
C LYS A 240 -25.26 -11.65 -33.41
N GLY A 241 -24.01 -12.05 -33.63
CA GLY A 241 -23.45 -12.25 -34.97
C GLY A 241 -24.19 -13.32 -35.76
N LEU A 242 -24.51 -14.45 -35.14
CA LEU A 242 -25.30 -15.53 -35.75
C LEU A 242 -26.69 -15.04 -36.17
N MET A 243 -27.34 -14.21 -35.35
CA MET A 243 -28.69 -13.66 -35.60
C MET A 243 -28.72 -12.54 -36.65
N THR A 244 -27.58 -12.05 -37.12
CA THR A 244 -27.49 -10.97 -38.12
C THR A 244 -27.61 -11.56 -39.53
N HIS A 245 -28.82 -11.54 -40.11
CA HIS A 245 -29.08 -12.15 -41.42
C HIS A 245 -29.02 -11.12 -42.56
N ASN A 246 -28.34 -11.50 -43.64
CA ASN A 246 -28.48 -10.82 -44.93
C ASN A 246 -29.80 -11.26 -45.61
N TYR A 247 -30.26 -10.48 -46.57
CA TYR A 247 -31.44 -10.81 -47.37
C TYR A 247 -31.05 -11.51 -48.67
N GLN A 248 -31.89 -12.42 -49.14
CA GLN A 248 -31.66 -13.18 -50.35
C GLN A 248 -31.80 -12.28 -51.59
N PRO A 249 -30.78 -12.17 -52.46
CA PRO A 249 -30.89 -11.38 -53.68
C PRO A 249 -32.04 -11.86 -54.57
N GLY A 250 -32.89 -10.94 -55.01
CA GLY A 250 -34.03 -11.24 -55.91
C GLY A 250 -35.33 -11.66 -55.22
N PHE A 251 -35.38 -11.71 -53.89
CA PHE A 251 -36.60 -11.99 -53.12
C PHE A 251 -36.78 -10.97 -52.00
N ASP A 252 -37.92 -10.27 -52.00
CA ASP A 252 -38.23 -9.28 -50.96
C ASP A 252 -38.44 -9.94 -49.59
N ASN A 253 -37.82 -9.34 -48.56
CA ASN A 253 -37.95 -9.74 -47.15
C ASN A 253 -37.60 -11.20 -46.80
N MET A 254 -36.93 -11.94 -47.68
CA MET A 254 -36.47 -13.29 -47.37
C MET A 254 -35.06 -13.29 -46.82
N LYS A 255 -34.87 -13.85 -45.62
CA LYS A 255 -33.54 -14.02 -45.02
C LYS A 255 -32.73 -15.04 -45.82
N ALA A 256 -31.49 -14.70 -46.11
CA ALA A 256 -30.52 -15.62 -46.71
C ALA A 256 -30.15 -16.72 -45.69
N PRO A 257 -29.76 -17.92 -46.17
CA PRO A 257 -29.14 -18.95 -45.33
C PRO A 257 -27.89 -18.43 -44.64
N TYR A 258 -27.46 -19.11 -43.55
CA TYR A 258 -26.22 -18.74 -42.87
C TYR A 258 -25.03 -18.68 -43.82
N SER A 259 -24.34 -17.55 -43.78
CA SER A 259 -23.07 -17.32 -44.43
C SER A 259 -21.98 -18.27 -43.90
N PRO A 260 -20.86 -18.45 -44.64
CA PRO A 260 -19.71 -19.22 -44.14
C PRO A 260 -19.24 -18.75 -42.76
N ASP A 261 -19.20 -17.44 -42.53
CA ASP A 261 -18.79 -16.83 -41.26
C ASP A 261 -19.79 -17.18 -40.14
N GLN A 262 -21.10 -17.10 -40.40
CA GLN A 262 -22.13 -17.51 -39.43
C GLN A 262 -22.10 -19.01 -39.12
N ARG A 263 -21.73 -19.86 -40.08
CA ARG A 263 -21.56 -21.29 -39.83
C ARG A 263 -20.35 -21.57 -38.95
N ALA A 264 -19.26 -20.80 -39.10
CA ALA A 264 -18.10 -20.88 -38.21
C ALA A 264 -18.49 -20.49 -36.77
N LEU A 265 -19.32 -19.45 -36.59
CA LEU A 265 -19.83 -19.03 -35.28
C LEU A 265 -20.59 -20.14 -34.54
N LEU A 266 -21.28 -21.06 -35.22
CA LEU A 266 -21.95 -22.20 -34.57
C LEU A 266 -20.94 -23.13 -33.85
N GLY A 267 -19.77 -23.37 -34.47
CA GLY A 267 -18.69 -24.13 -33.87
C GLY A 267 -18.07 -23.41 -32.67
N ASP A 268 -17.88 -22.10 -32.79
CA ASP A 268 -17.33 -21.26 -31.72
C ASP A 268 -18.28 -21.15 -30.52
N ILE A 269 -19.59 -21.03 -30.77
CA ILE A 269 -20.64 -21.05 -29.74
C ILE A 269 -20.60 -22.37 -28.97
N THR A 270 -20.52 -23.50 -29.69
CA THR A 270 -20.44 -24.83 -29.07
C THR A 270 -19.21 -24.96 -28.18
N SER A 271 -18.06 -24.44 -28.63
CA SER A 271 -16.82 -24.42 -27.86
C SER A 271 -16.91 -23.52 -26.62
N ALA A 272 -17.51 -22.34 -26.76
CA ALA A 272 -17.75 -21.41 -25.65
C ALA A 272 -18.67 -22.02 -24.57
N CYS A 273 -19.75 -22.71 -24.96
CA CYS A 273 -20.63 -23.41 -24.01
C CYS A 273 -19.88 -24.52 -23.23
N LYS A 274 -19.01 -25.29 -23.90
CA LYS A 274 -18.18 -26.31 -23.23
C LYS A 274 -17.19 -25.69 -22.24
N PHE A 275 -16.60 -24.55 -22.61
CA PHE A 275 -15.70 -23.80 -21.75
C PHE A 275 -16.40 -23.27 -20.51
N LEU A 276 -17.58 -22.65 -20.66
CA LEU A 276 -18.41 -22.19 -19.55
C LEU A 276 -18.76 -23.33 -18.59
N GLY A 277 -19.19 -24.49 -19.10
CA GLY A 277 -19.47 -25.66 -18.25
C GLY A 277 -18.23 -26.19 -17.51
N THR A 278 -17.03 -26.04 -18.09
CA THR A 278 -15.77 -26.40 -17.42
C THR A 278 -15.43 -25.42 -16.31
N ILE A 279 -15.59 -24.11 -16.56
CA ILE A 279 -15.38 -23.06 -15.55
C ILE A 279 -16.37 -23.22 -14.40
N ASP A 280 -17.65 -23.43 -14.67
CA ASP A 280 -18.69 -23.63 -13.64
C ASP A 280 -18.31 -24.76 -12.67
N LYS A 281 -17.94 -25.93 -13.20
CA LYS A 281 -17.46 -27.06 -12.39
C LYS A 281 -16.25 -26.67 -11.53
N GLN A 282 -15.28 -25.96 -12.10
CA GLN A 282 -14.11 -25.50 -11.36
C GLN A 282 -14.44 -24.47 -10.29
N ILE A 283 -15.43 -23.61 -10.50
CA ILE A 283 -15.94 -22.65 -9.52
C ILE A 283 -16.60 -23.43 -8.37
N ALA A 284 -17.50 -24.36 -8.68
CA ALA A 284 -18.18 -25.20 -7.69
C ALA A 284 -17.18 -25.98 -6.80
N ASP A 285 -16.16 -26.59 -7.40
CA ASP A 285 -15.11 -27.29 -6.64
C ASP A 285 -14.28 -26.33 -5.78
N SER A 286 -14.05 -25.10 -6.25
CA SER A 286 -13.34 -24.08 -5.47
C SER A 286 -14.15 -23.59 -4.26
N TYR A 287 -15.46 -23.46 -4.39
CA TYR A 287 -16.36 -23.14 -3.27
C TYR A 287 -16.34 -24.23 -2.19
N LYS A 288 -16.35 -25.52 -2.56
CA LYS A 288 -16.20 -26.62 -1.58
C LYS A 288 -14.89 -26.53 -0.80
N HIS A 289 -13.79 -26.20 -1.47
CA HIS A 289 -12.50 -25.99 -0.82
C HIS A 289 -12.49 -24.76 0.09
N LEU A 290 -13.19 -23.68 -0.30
CA LEU A 290 -13.34 -22.47 0.50
C LEU A 290 -14.13 -22.75 1.78
N GLU A 291 -15.24 -23.47 1.70
CA GLU A 291 -16.04 -23.87 2.86
C GLU A 291 -15.21 -24.70 3.85
N ALA A 292 -14.53 -25.74 3.37
CA ALA A 292 -13.66 -26.57 4.20
C ALA A 292 -12.54 -25.76 4.88
N SER A 293 -11.92 -24.83 4.15
CA SER A 293 -10.86 -23.96 4.68
C SER A 293 -11.40 -22.96 5.70
N THR A 294 -12.62 -22.46 5.49
CA THR A 294 -13.28 -21.50 6.39
C THR A 294 -13.68 -22.17 7.69
N ALA A 295 -14.25 -23.37 7.64
CA ALA A 295 -14.58 -24.17 8.82
C ALA A 295 -13.34 -24.48 9.68
N GLN A 296 -12.21 -24.85 9.04
CA GLN A 296 -10.95 -25.07 9.75
C GLN A 296 -10.43 -23.80 10.44
N LEU A 297 -10.60 -22.66 9.79
CA LEU A 297 -10.16 -21.37 10.32
C LEU A 297 -11.02 -20.93 11.51
N GLU A 298 -12.34 -21.10 11.43
CA GLU A 298 -13.28 -20.83 12.53
C GLU A 298 -12.97 -21.70 13.74
N GLN A 299 -12.81 -23.01 13.54
CA GLN A 299 -12.43 -23.94 14.61
C GLN A 299 -11.12 -23.55 15.30
N MET A 300 -10.15 -23.04 14.53
CA MET A 300 -8.87 -22.58 15.09
C MET A 300 -9.00 -21.23 15.81
N LYS A 301 -9.90 -20.34 15.36
CA LYS A 301 -10.18 -19.07 16.04
C LYS A 301 -10.93 -19.28 17.35
N GLU A 302 -11.89 -20.20 17.39
CA GLU A 302 -12.61 -20.59 18.60
C GLU A 302 -11.64 -21.14 19.66
N LYS A 303 -10.78 -22.11 19.27
CA LYS A 303 -9.72 -22.63 20.15
C LYS A 303 -8.75 -21.55 20.66
N ALA A 304 -8.50 -20.50 19.88
CA ALA A 304 -7.66 -19.38 20.30
C ALA A 304 -8.40 -18.44 21.28
N ALA A 305 -9.69 -18.22 21.06
CA ALA A 305 -10.54 -17.41 21.93
C ALA A 305 -10.76 -18.08 23.30
N GLU A 306 -10.99 -19.40 23.33
CA GLU A 306 -11.12 -20.21 24.55
C GLU A 306 -9.87 -20.14 25.44
N ASN A 307 -8.69 -19.99 24.83
CA ASN A 307 -7.41 -19.86 25.54
C ASN A 307 -7.12 -18.43 26.06
N GLY A 308 -8.09 -17.51 25.99
CA GLY A 308 -7.95 -16.14 26.50
C GLY A 308 -7.08 -15.22 25.65
N GLU A 309 -6.70 -15.62 24.44
CA GLU A 309 -5.97 -14.76 23.50
C GLU A 309 -6.94 -13.87 22.73
N ILE A 310 -7.59 -12.97 23.45
CA ILE A 310 -8.37 -11.90 22.82
C ILE A 310 -7.37 -10.99 22.09
N ILE A 311 -7.50 -10.94 20.77
CA ILE A 311 -6.80 -10.04 19.86
C ILE A 311 -7.29 -8.61 20.14
N THR A 312 -6.91 -8.03 21.27
CA THR A 312 -6.96 -6.59 21.49
C THR A 312 -5.69 -6.02 20.87
N VAL A 313 -5.85 -5.04 19.98
CA VAL A 313 -4.69 -4.35 19.43
C VAL A 313 -4.07 -3.53 20.54
N SER A 314 -3.01 -4.08 21.13
CA SER A 314 -2.34 -3.46 22.26
C SER A 314 -1.65 -2.16 21.83
N THR A 315 -1.63 -1.15 22.70
CA THR A 315 -0.80 0.07 22.54
C THR A 315 0.65 -0.27 22.18
N LYS A 316 1.15 -1.40 22.69
CA LYS A 316 2.47 -1.96 22.36
C LYS A 316 2.63 -2.29 20.87
N THR A 317 1.60 -2.80 20.21
CA THR A 317 1.60 -3.06 18.76
C THR A 317 1.77 -1.77 17.95
N LEU A 318 1.12 -0.68 18.36
CA LEU A 318 1.29 0.63 17.74
C LEU A 318 2.71 1.18 17.93
N GLU A 319 3.28 1.01 19.12
CA GLU A 319 4.66 1.42 19.42
C GLU A 319 5.68 0.65 18.57
N GLU A 320 5.52 -0.66 18.45
CA GLU A 320 6.36 -1.52 17.61
C GLU A 320 6.26 -1.11 16.14
N GLU A 321 5.04 -0.95 15.61
CA GLU A 321 4.81 -0.52 14.22
C GLU A 321 5.38 0.87 13.94
N PHE A 322 5.20 1.83 14.87
CA PHE A 322 5.76 3.16 14.73
C PHE A 322 7.29 3.13 14.68
N ASN A 323 7.94 2.26 15.46
CA ASN A 323 9.38 2.07 15.38
C ASN A 323 9.82 1.46 14.04
N THR A 324 9.03 0.55 13.46
CA THR A 324 9.26 0.03 12.10
C THR A 324 9.18 1.15 11.06
N VAL A 325 8.16 2.01 11.12
CA VAL A 325 8.04 3.19 10.24
C VAL A 325 9.25 4.13 10.39
N ARG A 326 9.78 4.31 11.61
CA ARG A 326 11.02 5.09 11.83
C ARG A 326 12.24 4.44 11.16
N GLN A 327 12.31 3.12 11.07
CA GLN A 327 13.37 2.43 10.34
C GLN A 327 13.21 2.62 8.83
N MET A 328 11.98 2.51 8.30
CA MET A 328 11.68 2.83 6.90
C MET A 328 12.12 4.26 6.53
N ILE A 329 11.86 5.23 7.42
CA ILE A 329 12.31 6.63 7.25
C ILE A 329 13.83 6.71 7.13
N LYS A 330 14.58 6.04 8.03
CA LYS A 330 16.04 6.01 7.98
C LYS A 330 16.55 5.39 6.66
N MET A 331 15.88 4.35 6.16
CA MET A 331 16.25 3.70 4.91
C MET A 331 16.00 4.60 3.69
N CYS A 332 14.87 5.32 3.66
CA CYS A 332 14.59 6.28 2.58
C CYS A 332 15.64 7.40 2.53
N ILE A 333 16.12 7.84 3.70
CA ILE A 333 17.12 8.91 3.84
C ILE A 333 18.53 8.43 3.47
N GLY A 334 18.86 7.17 3.79
CA GLY A 334 20.20 6.61 3.61
C GLY A 334 21.20 7.12 4.65
N ARG A 335 22.42 6.54 4.66
CA ARG A 335 23.42 6.73 5.73
C ARG A 335 23.95 8.15 5.88
N GLN A 336 24.02 8.91 4.79
CA GLN A 336 24.59 10.26 4.74
C GLN A 336 23.53 11.35 4.57
N GLY A 337 22.24 10.98 4.66
CA GLY A 337 21.14 11.90 4.42
C GLY A 337 20.75 12.72 5.65
N ASN A 338 19.83 13.66 5.45
CA ASN A 338 19.31 14.49 6.54
C ASN A 338 18.26 13.75 7.36
N HIS A 339 18.63 13.28 8.55
CA HIS A 339 17.73 12.59 9.49
C HIS A 339 16.90 13.50 10.40
N VAL A 340 16.91 14.83 10.18
CA VAL A 340 16.05 15.73 10.95
C VAL A 340 14.59 15.52 10.53
N PRO A 341 13.71 15.10 11.45
CA PRO A 341 12.32 14.76 11.11
C PRO A 341 11.37 15.96 11.13
N ILE A 342 11.93 17.17 11.19
CA ILE A 342 11.20 18.43 11.28
C ILE A 342 11.18 19.09 9.92
N LEU A 343 10.01 19.57 9.50
CA LEU A 343 9.85 20.32 8.28
C LEU A 343 10.56 21.67 8.36
N MET A 344 11.51 21.92 7.45
CA MET A 344 12.33 23.12 7.45
C MET A 344 12.42 23.71 6.04
N LYS A 345 12.47 25.05 5.97
CA LYS A 345 12.52 25.82 4.74
C LYS A 345 13.59 25.34 3.74
N GLN A 346 14.76 24.92 4.21
CA GLN A 346 15.90 24.58 3.33
C GLN A 346 15.68 23.29 2.52
N TYR A 347 14.78 22.42 2.96
CA TYR A 347 14.59 21.09 2.38
C TYR A 347 13.20 20.90 1.77
N PHE A 348 12.43 21.98 1.68
CA PHE A 348 11.04 21.94 1.23
C PHE A 348 10.86 22.76 -0.05
N LYS A 349 10.44 22.11 -1.13
CA LYS A 349 10.15 22.78 -2.40
C LYS A 349 8.76 23.43 -2.35
N THR A 350 8.61 24.58 -3.01
CA THR A 350 7.34 25.31 -3.05
C THR A 350 6.32 24.68 -4.00
N ASN A 351 6.77 24.09 -5.11
CA ASN A 351 5.88 23.44 -6.08
C ASN A 351 5.26 22.17 -5.49
N ILE A 352 3.94 22.15 -5.36
CA ILE A 352 3.18 21.05 -4.78
C ILE A 352 3.32 19.74 -5.56
N ARG A 353 3.60 19.81 -6.87
CA ARG A 353 3.79 18.64 -7.74
C ARG A 353 5.09 17.89 -7.45
N ASP A 354 6.07 18.56 -6.86
CA ASP A 354 7.37 17.96 -6.53
C ASP A 354 7.36 17.31 -5.13
N ILE A 355 6.26 17.44 -4.39
CA ILE A 355 6.07 16.86 -3.06
C ILE A 355 5.44 15.47 -3.22
N GLY A 356 5.91 14.51 -2.43
CA GLY A 356 5.32 13.18 -2.33
C GLY A 356 4.00 13.18 -1.56
N THR A 357 2.99 13.88 -2.07
CA THR A 357 1.59 13.73 -1.62
C THR A 357 1.02 12.41 -2.14
N ARG A 358 -0.05 11.92 -1.51
CA ARG A 358 -0.75 10.70 -1.93
C ARG A 358 -1.10 10.75 -3.43
N GLU A 359 -1.68 11.85 -3.85
CA GLU A 359 -2.18 12.08 -5.21
C GLU A 359 -1.05 12.09 -6.25
N ASN A 360 0.06 12.77 -5.95
CA ASN A 360 1.21 12.80 -6.84
C ASN A 360 1.89 11.42 -6.93
N ILE A 361 2.04 10.72 -5.81
CA ILE A 361 2.67 9.39 -5.79
C ILE A 361 1.81 8.37 -6.56
N ILE A 362 0.47 8.40 -6.41
CA ILE A 362 -0.44 7.55 -7.21
C ILE A 362 -0.26 7.83 -8.71
N SER A 363 -0.22 9.11 -9.09
CA SER A 363 -0.01 9.51 -10.49
C SER A 363 1.33 9.03 -11.05
N GLU A 364 2.41 9.11 -10.28
CA GLU A 364 3.72 8.59 -10.68
C GLU A 364 3.71 7.06 -10.81
N PHE A 365 3.11 6.32 -9.87
CA PHE A 365 2.98 4.87 -9.99
C PHE A 365 2.15 4.45 -11.19
N ALA A 366 1.07 5.17 -11.52
CA ALA A 366 0.28 4.91 -12.70
C ALA A 366 1.09 5.11 -13.99
N ALA A 367 1.91 6.17 -14.05
CA ALA A 367 2.81 6.42 -15.18
C ALA A 367 3.90 5.33 -15.31
N ILE A 368 4.42 4.83 -14.20
CA ILE A 368 5.40 3.73 -14.19
C ILE A 368 4.73 2.42 -14.63
N GLU A 369 3.55 2.09 -14.11
CA GLU A 369 2.80 0.88 -14.49
C GLU A 369 2.44 0.86 -15.98
N ALA A 370 2.15 2.02 -16.57
CA ALA A 370 1.92 2.12 -18.01
C ALA A 370 3.16 1.70 -18.84
N LEU A 371 4.37 1.85 -18.29
CA LEU A 371 5.63 1.45 -18.94
C LEU A 371 6.12 0.06 -18.48
N ASP A 372 5.79 -0.36 -17.26
CA ASP A 372 6.02 -1.71 -16.74
C ASP A 372 4.68 -2.35 -16.34
N PRO A 373 3.92 -2.91 -17.31
CA PRO A 373 2.63 -3.54 -17.03
C PRO A 373 2.72 -4.76 -16.10
N GLY A 374 3.95 -5.25 -15.87
CA GLY A 374 4.22 -6.36 -14.97
C GLY A 374 4.40 -5.93 -13.52
N LEU A 375 4.61 -4.65 -13.22
CA LEU A 375 5.08 -4.15 -11.92
C LEU A 375 4.27 -4.71 -10.74
N PHE A 376 2.95 -4.61 -10.80
CA PHE A 376 2.03 -5.09 -9.76
C PHE A 376 1.43 -6.46 -10.04
N LYS A 377 1.82 -7.11 -11.13
CA LYS A 377 1.31 -8.45 -11.48
C LYS A 377 2.11 -9.52 -10.76
N ARG A 378 1.41 -10.44 -10.10
CA ARG A 378 1.99 -11.62 -9.47
C ARG A 378 1.31 -12.88 -9.96
N THR A 379 2.12 -13.74 -10.57
CA THR A 379 1.68 -15.10 -10.94
C THR A 379 1.91 -16.07 -9.80
N PHE A 380 0.89 -16.86 -9.45
CA PHE A 380 0.94 -17.98 -8.51
C PHE A 380 0.05 -19.12 -9.03
N LYS A 381 0.54 -20.36 -9.07
CA LYS A 381 -0.19 -21.53 -9.61
C LYS A 381 -0.86 -21.28 -10.99
N ARG A 382 -0.13 -20.63 -11.91
CA ARG A 382 -0.56 -20.24 -13.28
C ARG A 382 -1.60 -19.13 -13.35
N GLU A 383 -2.06 -18.61 -12.23
CA GLU A 383 -2.99 -17.49 -12.16
C GLU A 383 -2.23 -16.18 -11.90
N THR A 384 -2.54 -15.13 -12.63
CA THR A 384 -1.86 -13.82 -12.51
C THR A 384 -2.83 -12.77 -11.99
N THR A 385 -2.50 -12.18 -10.84
CA THR A 385 -3.31 -11.16 -10.19
C THR A 385 -2.56 -9.84 -10.07
N ARG A 386 -3.27 -8.71 -10.21
CA ARG A 386 -2.73 -7.38 -9.98
C ARG A 386 -2.88 -7.03 -8.50
N ILE A 387 -1.77 -6.76 -7.82
CA ILE A 387 -1.76 -6.48 -6.38
C ILE A 387 -0.81 -5.32 -6.08
N VAL A 388 -1.40 -4.15 -5.86
CA VAL A 388 -0.69 -2.93 -5.47
C VAL A 388 -0.24 -3.04 -4.00
N PRO A 389 1.03 -2.76 -3.67
CA PRO A 389 1.51 -2.78 -2.29
C PRO A 389 0.85 -1.67 -1.45
N TYR A 390 0.89 -1.82 -0.14
CA TYR A 390 0.69 -0.69 0.77
C TYR A 390 1.81 0.33 0.59
N VAL A 391 1.45 1.59 0.35
CA VAL A 391 2.41 2.69 0.20
C VAL A 391 2.34 3.58 1.42
N ILE A 392 3.42 3.63 2.17
CA ILE A 392 3.54 4.43 3.39
C ILE A 392 4.32 5.71 3.05
N ILE A 393 3.64 6.84 3.12
CA ILE A 393 4.22 8.16 2.84
C ILE A 393 4.82 8.68 4.14
N VAL A 394 6.14 8.94 4.12
CA VAL A 394 6.88 9.29 5.33
C VAL A 394 7.49 10.70 5.26
N PRO A 395 7.45 11.50 6.33
CA PRO A 395 7.98 12.87 6.35
C PRO A 395 9.51 12.85 6.42
N ALA A 396 10.13 12.59 5.27
CA ALA A 396 11.56 12.39 5.13
C ALA A 396 12.11 13.14 3.92
N TYR A 397 13.35 13.61 4.05
CA TYR A 397 14.13 14.25 2.98
C TYR A 397 14.98 13.24 2.19
N GLY A 398 14.47 12.01 2.07
CA GLY A 398 15.16 10.93 1.38
C GLY A 398 15.01 11.02 -0.13
N ASP A 399 16.01 10.57 -0.88
CA ASP A 399 16.01 10.63 -2.35
C ASP A 399 15.49 9.33 -3.00
N LYS A 400 15.27 8.28 -2.20
CA LYS A 400 14.82 6.97 -2.67
C LYS A 400 13.66 6.48 -1.82
N GLY A 401 12.61 5.98 -2.45
CA GLY A 401 11.68 5.08 -1.78
C GLY A 401 12.25 3.66 -1.73
N ILE A 402 11.73 2.85 -0.82
CA ILE A 402 12.24 1.51 -0.52
C ILE A 402 11.10 0.50 -0.45
N CYS A 403 11.40 -0.76 -0.78
CA CYS A 403 10.53 -1.88 -0.49
C CYS A 403 10.92 -2.45 0.87
N TRP A 404 10.02 -2.32 1.85
CA TRP A 404 10.21 -2.88 3.19
C TRP A 404 9.96 -4.39 3.16
N GLU A 405 8.85 -4.81 2.57
CA GLU A 405 8.55 -6.22 2.35
C GLU A 405 7.77 -6.43 1.04
N PRO A 406 8.13 -7.43 0.22
CA PRO A 406 7.48 -7.65 -1.07
C PRO A 406 6.07 -8.26 -0.94
N PHE A 407 5.82 -8.98 0.15
CA PHE A 407 4.53 -9.58 0.54
C PHE A 407 4.65 -10.16 1.95
N GLU A 408 3.51 -10.44 2.58
CA GLU A 408 3.47 -11.11 3.88
C GLU A 408 4.01 -12.54 3.78
N LYS A 409 4.81 -12.92 4.77
CA LYS A 409 5.52 -14.21 4.85
C LYS A 409 4.62 -15.43 4.65
N PHE A 410 3.42 -15.40 5.24
CA PHE A 410 2.47 -16.52 5.25
C PHE A 410 1.45 -16.47 4.11
N ASN A 411 1.26 -15.30 3.48
CA ASN A 411 0.38 -15.13 2.33
C ASN A 411 1.13 -14.53 1.15
N ARG A 412 2.00 -15.33 0.51
CA ARG A 412 2.87 -14.84 -0.56
C ARG A 412 2.16 -14.47 -1.86
N ALA A 413 0.96 -15.01 -2.05
CA ALA A 413 0.30 -14.99 -3.35
C ALA A 413 -0.77 -13.90 -3.45
N THR A 414 -1.50 -13.57 -2.38
CA THR A 414 -2.51 -12.50 -2.40
C THR A 414 -2.22 -11.31 -1.49
N SER A 415 -1.34 -11.42 -0.49
CA SER A 415 -1.10 -10.28 0.42
C SER A 415 -0.36 -9.13 -0.25
N ARG A 416 -0.63 -7.89 0.17
CA ARG A 416 0.09 -6.72 -0.32
C ARG A 416 1.50 -6.67 0.28
N GLY A 417 2.49 -6.24 -0.51
CA GLY A 417 3.77 -5.80 0.02
C GLY A 417 3.65 -4.45 0.74
N ARG A 418 4.74 -3.98 1.36
CA ARG A 418 4.84 -2.64 1.94
C ARG A 418 6.03 -1.91 1.36
N ILE A 419 5.77 -0.71 0.85
CA ILE A 419 6.79 0.20 0.35
C ILE A 419 6.71 1.52 1.12
N ALA A 420 7.84 2.17 1.34
CA ALA A 420 7.89 3.50 1.93
C ALA A 420 8.42 4.51 0.91
N VAL A 421 7.76 5.67 0.82
CA VAL A 421 8.13 6.74 -0.11
C VAL A 421 8.32 8.04 0.69
N PRO A 422 9.48 8.71 0.56
CA PRO A 422 9.72 9.99 1.22
C PRO A 422 8.79 11.07 0.65
N MET A 423 8.24 11.90 1.54
CA MET A 423 7.36 13.02 1.17
C MET A 423 8.13 14.20 0.57
N PHE A 424 9.39 14.41 0.96
CA PHE A 424 10.20 15.56 0.52
C PHE A 424 11.48 15.13 -0.22
N PRO A 425 11.38 14.35 -1.31
CA PRO A 425 12.55 13.95 -2.07
C PRO A 425 13.12 15.12 -2.88
N LYS A 426 14.39 15.01 -3.30
CA LYS A 426 14.94 15.94 -4.30
C LYS A 426 14.23 15.81 -5.65
N ASP A 427 13.83 14.61 -6.03
CA ASP A 427 13.06 14.35 -7.25
C ASP A 427 12.02 13.26 -6.97
N LEU A 428 10.74 13.62 -7.09
CA LEU A 428 9.64 12.72 -6.72
C LEU A 428 9.63 11.48 -7.61
N ARG A 429 9.72 11.68 -8.93
CA ARG A 429 9.67 10.59 -9.91
C ARG A 429 10.78 9.57 -9.67
N THR A 430 12.00 10.03 -9.40
CA THR A 430 13.14 9.17 -9.06
C THR A 430 12.89 8.40 -7.75
N ALA A 431 12.32 9.04 -6.73
CA ALA A 431 12.04 8.37 -5.46
C ALA A 431 10.98 7.26 -5.61
N VAL A 432 9.92 7.52 -6.39
CA VAL A 432 8.87 6.52 -6.69
C VAL A 432 9.41 5.40 -7.57
N LEU A 433 10.20 5.72 -8.60
CA LEU A 433 10.88 4.72 -9.43
C LEU A 433 11.80 3.82 -8.61
N ALA A 434 12.54 4.38 -7.64
CA ALA A 434 13.39 3.60 -6.75
C ALA A 434 12.56 2.62 -5.91
N ALA A 435 11.41 3.05 -5.38
CA ALA A 435 10.50 2.15 -4.66
C ALA A 435 9.94 1.04 -5.56
N ALA A 436 9.52 1.39 -6.77
CA ALA A 436 9.02 0.43 -7.76
C ALA A 436 10.09 -0.61 -8.14
N ALA A 437 11.32 -0.16 -8.39
CA ALA A 437 12.44 -1.02 -8.72
C ALA A 437 12.83 -1.94 -7.57
N ASP A 438 12.91 -1.41 -6.34
CA ASP A 438 13.21 -2.20 -5.15
C ASP A 438 12.13 -3.27 -4.92
N LEU A 439 10.85 -2.90 -5.07
CA LEU A 439 9.74 -3.87 -5.03
C LEU A 439 9.90 -4.95 -6.10
N ARG A 440 10.18 -4.55 -7.35
CA ARG A 440 10.35 -5.48 -8.47
C ARG A 440 11.46 -6.49 -8.20
N TRP A 441 12.60 -6.02 -7.68
CA TRP A 441 13.73 -6.85 -7.31
C TRP A 441 13.39 -7.80 -6.16
N GLN A 442 12.83 -7.29 -5.07
CA GLN A 442 12.52 -8.08 -3.88
C GLN A 442 11.46 -9.14 -4.16
N VAL A 443 10.40 -8.81 -4.91
CA VAL A 443 9.39 -9.78 -5.35
C VAL A 443 10.03 -10.89 -6.18
N ALA A 444 10.89 -10.55 -7.15
CA ALA A 444 11.55 -11.54 -7.98
C ALA A 444 12.53 -12.43 -7.17
N LYS A 445 13.29 -11.83 -6.27
CA LYS A 445 14.25 -12.52 -5.40
C LYS A 445 13.54 -13.51 -4.46
N GLU A 446 12.50 -13.06 -3.75
CA GLU A 446 11.74 -13.91 -2.82
C GLU A 446 10.96 -15.02 -3.55
N LYS A 447 10.51 -14.77 -4.78
CA LYS A 447 9.90 -15.82 -5.62
C LYS A 447 10.91 -16.89 -6.05
N ALA A 448 12.13 -16.49 -6.40
CA ALA A 448 13.18 -17.42 -6.81
C ALA A 448 13.82 -18.18 -5.64
N GLN A 449 13.65 -17.69 -4.40
CA GLN A 449 14.19 -18.32 -3.18
C GLN A 449 15.68 -18.63 -3.33
N HIS A 450 16.11 -19.88 -3.15
CA HIS A 450 17.51 -20.28 -3.24
C HIS A 450 18.10 -20.10 -4.65
N TYR A 451 17.27 -20.07 -5.70
CA TYR A 451 17.69 -19.96 -7.11
C TYR A 451 17.80 -18.51 -7.61
N TRP A 452 17.70 -17.51 -6.71
CA TRP A 452 17.69 -16.11 -7.10
C TRP A 452 18.95 -15.63 -7.83
N MET A 453 20.07 -16.37 -7.75
CA MET A 453 21.34 -16.10 -8.44
C MET A 453 21.49 -16.86 -9.77
N GLU A 454 20.61 -17.81 -10.07
CA GLU A 454 20.77 -18.74 -11.20
C GLU A 454 19.76 -18.45 -12.32
N GLU A 455 18.51 -18.22 -11.94
CA GLU A 455 17.40 -18.12 -12.89
C GLU A 455 16.56 -16.85 -12.72
N GLY A 456 15.70 -16.60 -13.71
CA GLY A 456 14.76 -15.47 -13.71
C GLY A 456 15.43 -14.11 -13.82
N LEU A 457 14.67 -13.06 -13.47
CA LEU A 457 15.11 -11.67 -13.53
C LEU A 457 16.38 -11.45 -12.68
N THR A 458 16.36 -11.87 -11.42
CA THR A 458 17.45 -11.63 -10.48
C THR A 458 18.68 -12.45 -10.83
N GLY A 459 18.51 -13.71 -11.26
CA GLY A 459 19.65 -14.59 -11.59
C GLY A 459 20.38 -14.12 -12.84
N ARG A 460 19.64 -13.75 -13.90
CA ARG A 460 20.26 -13.22 -15.12
C ARG A 460 20.92 -11.86 -14.90
N TYR A 461 20.33 -11.01 -14.07
CA TYR A 461 20.97 -9.74 -13.70
C TYR A 461 22.23 -9.95 -12.84
N TYR A 462 22.19 -10.90 -11.91
CA TYR A 462 23.32 -11.28 -11.06
C TYR A 462 24.49 -11.86 -11.86
N GLN A 463 24.21 -12.73 -12.83
CA GLN A 463 25.20 -13.27 -13.77
C GLN A 463 25.91 -12.14 -14.52
N TRP A 464 25.13 -11.24 -15.13
CA TRP A 464 25.67 -10.06 -15.81
C TRP A 464 26.54 -9.20 -14.89
N PHE A 465 26.08 -8.91 -13.67
CA PHE A 465 26.81 -8.12 -12.68
C PHE A 465 28.18 -8.75 -12.34
N THR A 466 28.20 -10.08 -12.18
CA THR A 466 29.39 -10.86 -11.83
C THR A 466 30.37 -10.94 -13.01
N GLU A 467 29.88 -11.19 -14.23
CA GLU A 467 30.69 -11.20 -15.45
C GLU A 467 31.37 -9.85 -15.69
N LYS A 468 30.69 -8.76 -15.35
CA LYS A 468 31.23 -7.39 -15.41
C LYS A 468 32.18 -7.04 -14.26
N LYS A 469 32.36 -7.94 -13.28
CA LYS A 469 33.22 -7.75 -12.10
C LYS A 469 32.89 -6.47 -11.33
N LEU A 470 31.61 -6.09 -11.28
CA LEU A 470 31.15 -4.92 -10.56
C LEU A 470 31.28 -5.14 -9.05
N ARG A 471 31.52 -4.07 -8.29
CA ARG A 471 31.62 -4.08 -6.83
C ARG A 471 30.45 -3.32 -6.21
N GLY A 472 29.95 -3.80 -5.08
CA GLY A 472 28.86 -3.19 -4.33
C GLY A 472 27.61 -4.07 -4.28
N ASP A 473 26.49 -3.47 -3.90
CA ASP A 473 25.20 -4.16 -3.80
C ASP A 473 24.54 -4.28 -5.19
N VAL A 474 24.35 -5.52 -5.66
CA VAL A 474 23.69 -5.82 -6.95
C VAL A 474 22.33 -5.15 -7.07
N LYS A 475 21.59 -5.07 -5.96
CA LYS A 475 20.26 -4.45 -5.91
C LYS A 475 20.32 -2.96 -6.25
N GLU A 476 21.32 -2.25 -5.74
CA GLU A 476 21.48 -0.81 -6.02
C GLU A 476 21.76 -0.54 -7.50
N TYR A 477 22.57 -1.39 -8.15
CA TYR A 477 22.77 -1.30 -9.59
C TYR A 477 21.48 -1.60 -10.35
N PHE A 478 20.72 -2.62 -9.94
CA PHE A 478 19.43 -2.93 -10.55
C PHE A 478 18.46 -1.75 -10.46
N ILE A 479 18.38 -1.08 -9.31
CA ILE A 479 17.53 0.09 -9.11
C ILE A 479 17.94 1.23 -10.05
N GLN A 480 19.23 1.51 -10.18
CA GLN A 480 19.74 2.54 -11.10
C GLN A 480 19.41 2.22 -12.56
N ASP A 481 19.65 0.98 -12.98
CA ASP A 481 19.34 0.51 -14.32
C ASP A 481 17.83 0.54 -14.60
N TYR A 482 16.98 0.24 -13.62
CA TYR A 482 15.52 0.37 -13.74
C TYR A 482 15.09 1.81 -13.92
N ILE A 483 15.69 2.75 -13.19
CA ILE A 483 15.41 4.19 -13.38
C ILE A 483 15.77 4.60 -14.81
N LEU A 484 16.93 4.17 -15.33
CA LEU A 484 17.33 4.44 -16.72
C LEU A 484 16.42 3.75 -17.73
N TRP A 485 15.97 2.52 -17.45
CA TRP A 485 15.04 1.79 -18.30
C TRP A 485 13.75 2.59 -18.50
N ILE A 486 13.13 3.01 -17.41
CA ILE A 486 11.84 3.71 -17.46
C ILE A 486 11.98 5.17 -17.94
N THR A 487 13.08 5.87 -17.64
CA THR A 487 13.23 7.30 -17.96
C THR A 487 13.99 7.61 -19.26
N LYS A 488 14.76 6.65 -19.80
CA LYS A 488 15.61 6.87 -20.99
C LYS A 488 15.33 5.84 -22.07
N GLU A 489 15.36 4.56 -21.74
CA GLU A 489 15.18 3.50 -22.75
C GLU A 489 13.75 3.47 -23.30
N SER A 490 12.75 3.79 -22.47
CA SER A 490 11.35 3.96 -22.91
C SER A 490 11.19 5.07 -23.97
N GLU A 491 12.06 6.08 -23.96
CA GLU A 491 12.09 7.16 -24.95
C GLU A 491 12.98 6.84 -26.16
N GLY A 492 13.65 5.67 -26.17
CA GLY A 492 14.62 5.28 -27.19
C GLY A 492 16.02 5.88 -27.00
N THR A 493 16.28 6.52 -25.86
CA THR A 493 17.61 7.01 -25.50
C THR A 493 18.42 5.89 -24.86
N GLN A 494 19.41 5.38 -25.60
CA GLN A 494 20.26 4.27 -25.16
C GLN A 494 21.26 4.75 -24.10
N LYS A 495 20.96 4.49 -22.81
CA LYS A 495 21.84 4.81 -21.67
C LYS A 495 22.31 3.57 -20.91
N MET A 496 21.56 2.48 -20.97
CA MET A 496 21.91 1.24 -20.29
C MET A 496 23.03 0.48 -21.00
N GLU A 497 23.68 -0.42 -20.27
CA GLU A 497 24.68 -1.33 -20.83
C GLU A 497 23.99 -2.42 -21.67
N ARG A 498 24.68 -3.01 -22.66
CA ARG A 498 24.07 -3.96 -23.60
C ARG A 498 23.51 -5.21 -22.91
N GLY A 499 24.25 -5.76 -21.94
CA GLY A 499 23.86 -6.95 -21.18
C GLY A 499 22.68 -6.68 -20.27
N SER A 500 22.73 -5.63 -19.44
CA SER A 500 21.61 -5.29 -18.56
C SER A 500 20.35 -4.92 -19.34
N ARG A 501 20.47 -4.17 -20.45
CA ARG A 501 19.34 -3.90 -21.36
C ARG A 501 18.70 -5.19 -21.88
N SER A 502 19.49 -6.20 -22.24
CA SER A 502 18.95 -7.48 -22.70
C SER A 502 18.19 -8.23 -21.61
N VAL A 503 18.57 -8.07 -20.33
CA VAL A 503 17.85 -8.64 -19.19
C VAL A 503 16.50 -7.92 -19.03
N PHE A 504 16.52 -6.59 -18.99
CA PHE A 504 15.32 -5.77 -18.83
C PHE A 504 14.33 -5.98 -19.98
N TRP A 505 14.78 -5.99 -21.24
CA TRP A 505 13.93 -6.24 -22.39
C TRP A 505 13.15 -7.56 -22.28
N ARG A 506 13.75 -8.60 -21.69
CA ARG A 506 13.14 -9.92 -21.55
C ARG A 506 12.21 -10.01 -20.33
N TYR A 507 12.67 -9.56 -19.17
CA TYR A 507 12.00 -9.83 -17.88
C TYR A 507 11.16 -8.65 -17.37
N ILE A 508 11.34 -7.46 -17.94
CA ILE A 508 10.57 -6.25 -17.68
C ILE A 508 10.18 -5.63 -19.05
N PRO A 509 9.43 -6.38 -19.87
CA PRO A 509 9.11 -5.94 -21.22
C PRO A 509 8.22 -4.70 -21.18
N PHE A 510 8.56 -3.72 -22.01
CA PHE A 510 7.67 -2.59 -22.30
C PHE A 510 6.36 -3.08 -22.96
N PRO A 511 5.27 -2.28 -22.92
CA PRO A 511 4.06 -2.56 -23.69
C PRO A 511 4.37 -2.80 -25.17
N GLN A 512 3.59 -3.67 -25.80
CA GLN A 512 3.79 -4.08 -27.19
C GLN A 512 3.88 -2.89 -28.15
N GLU A 513 2.98 -1.92 -28.02
CA GLU A 513 2.98 -0.68 -28.81
C GLU A 513 4.28 0.11 -28.69
N LEU A 514 4.85 0.17 -27.47
CA LEU A 514 6.10 0.87 -27.24
C LEU A 514 7.28 0.10 -27.84
N ARG A 515 7.29 -1.24 -27.71
CA ARG A 515 8.34 -2.09 -28.30
C ARG A 515 8.41 -1.95 -29.82
N GLU A 516 7.26 -1.87 -30.48
CA GLU A 516 7.17 -1.65 -31.92
C GLU A 516 7.71 -0.28 -32.35
N LYS A 517 7.40 0.77 -31.58
CA LYS A 517 7.97 2.11 -31.79
C LYS A 517 9.49 2.11 -31.58
N LEU A 518 9.98 1.49 -30.51
CA LEU A 518 11.41 1.42 -30.20
C LEU A 518 12.20 0.66 -31.26
N ARG A 519 11.62 -0.40 -31.85
CA ARG A 519 12.22 -1.15 -32.97
C ARG A 519 12.60 -0.25 -34.14
N GLN A 520 11.80 0.78 -34.42
CA GLN A 520 12.03 1.73 -35.52
C GLN A 520 13.09 2.78 -35.18
N ARG A 521 13.34 3.05 -33.88
CA ARG A 521 14.22 4.14 -33.43
C ARG A 521 15.71 3.76 -33.38
N GLY A 522 16.06 2.48 -33.47
CA GLY A 522 17.48 2.09 -33.47
C GLY A 522 17.73 0.60 -33.69
N PHE A 523 18.90 0.30 -34.24
CA PHE A 523 19.33 -1.07 -34.55
C PHE A 523 19.32 -2.00 -33.34
N VAL A 524 19.75 -1.50 -32.16
CA VAL A 524 19.82 -2.28 -30.91
C VAL A 524 18.45 -2.82 -30.49
N TYR A 525 17.41 -1.97 -30.51
CA TYR A 525 16.04 -2.41 -30.16
C TYR A 525 15.47 -3.36 -31.21
N ASN A 526 15.85 -3.19 -32.48
CA ASN A 526 15.43 -4.11 -33.53
C ASN A 526 16.03 -5.51 -33.38
N GLU A 527 17.30 -5.62 -33.00
CA GLU A 527 17.91 -6.90 -32.67
C GLU A 527 17.19 -7.60 -31.51
N LEU A 528 16.89 -6.85 -30.43
CA LEU A 528 16.18 -7.39 -29.26
C LEU A 528 14.76 -7.84 -29.61
N TYR A 529 14.05 -7.07 -30.43
CA TYR A 529 12.71 -7.42 -30.90
C TYR A 529 12.71 -8.70 -31.73
N LYS A 530 13.64 -8.85 -32.69
CA LYS A 530 13.77 -10.07 -33.51
C LYS A 530 14.11 -11.30 -32.67
N LYS A 531 15.01 -11.17 -31.68
CA LYS A 531 15.35 -12.26 -30.75
C LYS A 531 14.12 -12.72 -29.96
N ASP A 532 13.24 -11.80 -29.60
CA ASP A 532 12.02 -12.13 -28.87
C ASP A 532 11.00 -12.89 -29.74
N ILE A 533 10.80 -12.47 -31.00
CA ILE A 533 9.97 -13.21 -31.96
C ILE A 533 10.48 -14.65 -32.12
N ASN A 534 11.78 -14.80 -32.37
CA ASN A 534 12.37 -16.13 -32.56
C ASN A 534 12.11 -17.03 -31.36
N ARG A 535 12.24 -16.49 -30.14
CA ARG A 535 11.94 -17.24 -28.91
C ARG A 535 10.46 -17.58 -28.78
N SER A 536 9.54 -16.67 -29.07
CA SER A 536 8.11 -16.99 -29.03
C SER A 536 7.72 -18.12 -30.00
N LEU A 537 8.43 -18.24 -31.12
CA LEU A 537 8.26 -19.34 -32.07
C LEU A 537 8.88 -20.66 -31.57
N THR A 538 9.87 -20.60 -30.66
CA THR A 538 10.54 -21.79 -30.11
C THR A 538 9.88 -22.29 -28.82
N ASP A 539 9.40 -21.39 -27.97
CA ASP A 539 8.69 -21.70 -26.71
C ASP A 539 7.23 -22.15 -26.96
N GLY A 540 6.73 -22.00 -28.19
CA GLY A 540 5.40 -22.44 -28.65
C GLY A 540 5.32 -23.88 -29.17
N TYR A 541 6.34 -24.70 -28.92
CA TYR A 541 6.39 -26.14 -29.26
C TYR A 541 6.30 -27.03 -28.02
#